data_AF-A0A523QP48-F1
#
_entry.id   AF-A0A523QP48-F1
#
_cell.length_a   1.000
_cell.length_b   1.000
_cell.length_c   1.000
_cell.angle_alpha   90.00
_cell.angle_beta   90.00
_cell.angle_gamma   90.00
#
_symmetry.space_group_name_H-M   'P 1'
#
loop_
_entity.id
_entity.type
_entity.pdbx_description
1 polymer ?
#
loop_
_entity_poly.entity_id
_entity_poly.type
_entity_poly.pdbx_seq_one_letter_code
_entity_poly.pdbx_strand_id
1 'polypeptide(L)'
;MVNIAVPWTIAGVLFILVVIIFLNPEKAQIWSAWISKGLASSNKYFARRAISGKIESLVNGFAKRFDKESSGIMQCSLKIKWVKEIDKEAILREEGTVFVRLGHQHDDLQKALALAMLLFCSKSLIQISRPYLSNSLVRSVDLVTTKKMLNESNEKGSVDYFLDNVMRKDIENDVEIKDKCQKMEVLDDQGLYSRVLLRELQELGRDLYPKTPAGTEATESDEFLEFLMQIATKSPDEDVELFFKKNWIRIAFILVARAEVIAERGFTPYIRRLEKQQRDGAKTVYIHGMTDNIGYTQKIAELAQEKGLGSIVQISKFKTRVISGRLIPAICITFNMNLQEND
;
A
#
# COMPACT_ATOMS: atom_id res chain seq x y z
N MET A 1 52.44 27.23 -4.47
CA MET A 1 51.94 25.85 -4.61
C MET A 1 52.74 24.97 -3.65
N VAL A 2 52.14 24.54 -2.54
CA VAL A 2 52.82 23.65 -1.58
C VAL A 2 52.63 22.22 -2.07
N ASN A 3 53.72 21.61 -2.52
CA ASN A 3 53.75 20.23 -2.98
C ASN A 3 53.85 19.33 -1.75
N ILE A 4 52.71 18.79 -1.30
CA ILE A 4 52.69 17.80 -0.21
C ILE A 4 53.19 16.48 -0.81
N ALA A 5 54.51 16.29 -0.81
CA ALA A 5 55.11 15.01 -1.14
C ALA A 5 54.69 14.00 -0.05
N VAL A 6 53.65 13.22 -0.32
CA VAL A 6 53.26 12.10 0.53
C VAL A 6 54.41 11.09 0.48
N PRO A 7 55.08 10.79 1.61
CA PRO A 7 56.18 9.84 1.64
C PRO A 7 55.72 8.51 1.05
N TRP A 8 56.54 7.90 0.19
CA TRP A 8 56.25 6.62 -0.47
C TRP A 8 55.93 5.49 0.51
N THR A 9 56.37 5.62 1.76
CA THR A 9 56.02 4.75 2.88
C THR A 9 54.53 4.82 3.25
N ILE A 10 53.92 6.01 3.21
CA ILE A 10 52.48 6.19 3.50
C ILE A 10 51.64 5.65 2.34
N ALA A 11 52.07 5.87 1.09
CA ALA A 11 51.40 5.31 -0.08
C ALA A 11 51.44 3.77 -0.10
N GLY A 12 52.59 3.18 0.29
CA GLY A 12 52.74 1.73 0.42
C GLY A 12 51.83 1.13 1.50
N VAL A 13 51.72 1.78 2.66
CA VAL A 13 50.83 1.33 3.75
C VAL A 13 49.36 1.42 3.34
N LEU A 14 48.95 2.50 2.64
CA LEU A 14 47.60 2.64 2.10
C LEU A 14 47.27 1.57 1.07
N PHE A 15 48.21 1.23 0.19
CA PHE A 15 48.02 0.18 -0.81
C PHE A 15 47.87 -1.20 -0.15
N ILE A 16 48.68 -1.52 0.85
CA ILE A 16 48.58 -2.78 1.60
C ILE A 16 47.24 -2.87 2.34
N LEU A 17 46.76 -1.78 2.94
CA LEU A 17 45.44 -1.71 3.57
C LEU A 17 44.30 -1.98 2.57
N VAL A 18 44.37 -1.39 1.37
CA VAL A 18 43.38 -1.61 0.31
C VAL A 18 43.40 -3.07 -0.16
N VAL A 19 44.59 -3.67 -0.31
CA VAL A 19 44.75 -5.08 -0.70
C VAL A 19 44.17 -6.02 0.37
N ILE A 20 44.42 -5.76 1.66
CA ILE A 20 43.85 -6.55 2.78
C ILE A 20 42.32 -6.47 2.81
N ILE A 21 41.75 -5.29 2.51
CA ILE A 21 40.30 -5.07 2.40
C ILE A 21 39.70 -5.90 1.24
N PHE A 22 40.38 -5.98 0.10
CA PHE A 22 39.93 -6.79 -1.05
C PHE A 22 40.08 -8.31 -0.83
N LEU A 23 41.10 -8.76 -0.10
CA LEU A 23 41.36 -10.18 0.18
C LEU A 23 40.44 -10.79 1.24
N ASN A 24 39.83 -9.97 2.11
CA ASN A 24 38.93 -10.44 3.16
C ASN A 24 37.59 -9.68 3.12
N PRO A 25 36.71 -9.94 2.13
CA PRO A 25 35.46 -9.20 1.94
C PRO A 25 34.51 -9.27 3.16
N GLU A 26 34.49 -10.40 3.88
CA GLU A 26 33.71 -10.52 5.13
C GLU A 26 34.24 -9.64 6.27
N LYS A 27 35.57 -9.54 6.42
CA LYS A 27 36.18 -8.66 7.44
C LYS A 27 36.10 -7.20 7.02
N ALA A 28 36.20 -6.90 5.73
CA ALA A 28 36.01 -5.55 5.18
C ALA A 28 34.62 -4.98 5.48
N GLN A 29 33.57 -5.81 5.47
CA GLN A 29 32.24 -5.40 5.92
C GLN A 29 32.22 -5.02 7.41
N ILE A 30 32.91 -5.78 8.28
CA ILE A 30 33.02 -5.46 9.70
C ILE A 30 33.84 -4.17 9.92
N TRP A 31 34.92 -3.96 9.16
CA TRP A 31 35.81 -2.81 9.31
C TRP A 31 35.20 -1.52 8.76
N SER A 32 34.51 -1.61 7.63
CA SER A 32 33.68 -0.51 7.11
C SER A 32 32.52 -0.17 8.06
N ALA A 33 31.94 -1.16 8.75
CA ALA A 33 30.97 -0.90 9.81
C ALA A 33 31.61 -0.18 11.01
N TRP A 34 32.84 -0.51 11.40
CA TRP A 34 33.56 0.21 12.46
C TRP A 34 34.02 1.62 12.06
N ILE A 35 34.50 1.79 10.83
CA ILE A 35 34.90 3.10 10.27
C ILE A 35 33.67 4.00 10.10
N SER A 36 32.57 3.48 9.58
CA SER A 36 31.31 4.21 9.49
C SER A 36 30.74 4.53 10.87
N LYS A 37 30.86 3.64 11.86
CA LYS A 37 30.46 3.90 13.25
C LYS A 37 31.35 4.94 13.94
N GLY A 38 32.65 4.97 13.62
CA GLY A 38 33.62 5.97 14.09
C GLY A 38 33.45 7.35 13.44
N LEU A 39 33.09 7.40 12.15
CA LEU A 39 32.81 8.66 11.44
C LEU A 39 31.40 9.20 11.74
N ALA A 40 30.44 8.31 12.04
CA ALA A 40 29.09 8.69 12.46
C ALA A 40 29.05 9.31 13.86
N SER A 41 29.98 8.98 14.76
CA SER A 41 29.98 9.52 16.13
C SER A 41 30.41 11.00 16.20
N SER A 42 31.13 11.52 15.20
CA SER A 42 31.73 12.86 15.26
C SER A 42 31.00 13.94 14.44
N ASN A 43 30.01 13.61 13.60
CA ASN A 43 29.32 14.61 12.80
C ASN A 43 27.82 14.32 12.62
N LYS A 44 26.99 15.15 13.29
CA LYS A 44 25.52 15.10 13.26
C LYS A 44 24.94 15.16 11.84
N TYR A 45 25.66 15.72 10.88
CA TYR A 45 25.26 15.76 9.48
C TYR A 45 25.17 14.36 8.85
N PHE A 46 26.19 13.51 9.04
CA PHE A 46 26.22 12.17 8.44
C PHE A 46 25.21 11.23 9.09
N ALA A 47 25.02 11.32 10.41
CA ALA A 47 23.98 10.57 11.11
C ALA A 47 22.58 10.88 10.55
N ARG A 48 22.28 12.17 10.35
CA ARG A 48 21.02 12.64 9.76
C ARG A 48 20.84 12.19 8.32
N ARG A 49 21.90 12.24 7.51
CA ARG A 49 21.85 11.77 6.13
C ARG A 49 21.62 10.26 6.05
N ALA A 50 22.21 9.48 6.95
CA ALA A 50 21.97 8.05 7.04
C ALA A 50 20.50 7.74 7.43
N ILE A 51 19.94 8.44 8.43
CA ILE A 51 18.53 8.31 8.82
C ILE A 51 17.61 8.68 7.65
N SER A 52 17.86 9.81 6.97
CA SER A 52 17.08 10.21 5.79
C SER A 52 17.11 9.16 4.69
N GLY A 53 18.30 8.72 4.29
CA GLY A 53 18.43 7.72 3.21
C GLY A 53 17.73 6.41 3.56
N LYS A 54 17.78 5.99 4.83
CA LYS A 54 17.07 4.80 5.30
C LYS A 54 15.56 4.96 5.20
N ILE A 55 14.99 6.04 5.74
CA ILE A 55 13.53 6.26 5.68
C ILE A 55 13.07 6.42 4.23
N GLU A 56 13.78 7.19 3.40
CA GLU A 56 13.45 7.37 1.97
C GLU A 56 13.48 6.02 1.23
N SER A 57 14.49 5.18 1.46
CA SER A 57 14.58 3.86 0.85
C SER A 57 13.42 2.95 1.27
N LEU A 58 13.06 2.94 2.55
CA LEU A 58 11.97 2.12 3.08
C LEU A 58 10.62 2.55 2.51
N VAL A 59 10.33 3.86 2.54
CA VAL A 59 9.05 4.41 2.07
C VAL A 59 8.90 4.27 0.57
N ASN A 60 9.92 4.68 -0.21
CA ASN A 60 9.86 4.56 -1.67
C ASN A 60 9.86 3.10 -2.12
N GLY A 61 10.54 2.21 -1.39
CA GLY A 61 10.50 0.77 -1.61
C GLY A 61 9.12 0.18 -1.35
N PHE A 62 8.45 0.59 -0.27
CA PHE A 62 7.07 0.20 0.01
C PHE A 62 6.11 0.72 -1.07
N ALA A 63 6.15 2.01 -1.40
CA ALA A 63 5.26 2.61 -2.40
C ALA A 63 5.35 1.88 -3.75
N LYS A 64 6.56 1.52 -4.19
CA LYS A 64 6.77 0.71 -5.42
C LYS A 64 6.19 -0.70 -5.34
N ARG A 65 6.16 -1.34 -4.16
CA ARG A 65 5.52 -2.65 -3.99
C ARG A 65 4.00 -2.53 -3.91
N PHE A 66 3.52 -1.52 -3.20
CA PHE A 66 2.10 -1.22 -3.03
C PHE A 66 1.44 -0.88 -4.37
N ASP A 67 2.13 -0.16 -5.25
CA ASP A 67 1.66 0.15 -6.61
C ASP A 67 1.49 -1.10 -7.49
N LYS A 68 2.19 -2.20 -7.19
CA LYS A 68 1.96 -3.51 -7.85
C LYS A 68 0.69 -4.20 -7.35
N GLU A 69 0.20 -3.86 -6.16
CA GLU A 69 -1.09 -4.37 -5.66
C GLU A 69 -2.25 -3.62 -6.30
N SER A 70 -2.04 -2.36 -6.67
CA SER A 70 -3.06 -1.48 -7.25
C SER A 70 -2.40 -0.22 -7.82
N SER A 71 -2.57 0.02 -9.11
CA SER A 71 -1.88 1.10 -9.81
C SER A 71 -2.37 2.50 -9.41
N GLY A 72 -1.45 3.40 -9.13
CA GLY A 72 -1.71 4.83 -8.96
C GLY A 72 -2.26 5.23 -7.59
N ILE A 73 -2.12 4.38 -6.57
CA ILE A 73 -2.58 4.66 -5.20
C ILE A 73 -1.59 5.54 -4.42
N MET A 74 -0.28 5.38 -4.66
CA MET A 74 0.79 6.19 -4.08
C MET A 74 1.66 6.79 -5.19
N GLN A 75 1.33 8.00 -5.64
CA GLN A 75 1.96 8.63 -6.81
C GLN A 75 3.15 9.55 -6.46
N CYS A 76 3.55 9.60 -5.18
CA CYS A 76 4.62 10.49 -4.74
C CYS A 76 5.83 9.71 -4.20
N SER A 77 7.02 10.28 -4.38
CA SER A 77 8.22 9.85 -3.67
C SER A 77 8.41 10.65 -2.38
N LEU A 78 9.01 10.03 -1.36
CA LEU A 78 9.41 10.72 -0.14
C LEU A 78 10.84 11.26 -0.26
N LYS A 79 11.03 12.52 0.15
CA LYS A 79 12.34 13.11 0.47
C LYS A 79 12.32 13.75 1.85
N ILE A 80 13.42 13.65 2.60
CA ILE A 80 13.53 14.20 3.96
C ILE A 80 14.40 15.46 3.96
N LYS A 81 13.90 16.51 4.60
CA LYS A 81 14.62 17.78 4.81
C LYS A 81 14.71 18.07 6.32
N TRP A 82 15.90 18.12 6.89
CA TRP A 82 16.06 18.44 8.31
C TRP A 82 15.88 19.94 8.57
N VAL A 83 15.09 20.30 9.58
CA VAL A 83 14.88 21.71 9.98
C VAL A 83 15.04 21.92 11.48
N LYS A 84 15.35 23.18 11.84
CA LYS A 84 15.59 23.58 13.23
C LYS A 84 14.30 23.61 14.06
N GLU A 85 13.19 24.06 13.47
CA GLU A 85 11.88 24.11 14.10
C GLU A 85 10.84 23.42 13.21
N ILE A 86 10.00 22.58 13.81
CA ILE A 86 8.91 21.88 13.13
C ILE A 86 7.78 22.88 12.98
N ASP A 87 7.79 23.64 11.90
CA ASP A 87 6.62 24.43 11.55
C ASP A 87 5.50 23.48 11.12
N LYS A 88 4.27 23.73 11.57
CA LYS A 88 3.13 22.79 11.43
C LYS A 88 2.71 22.57 9.97
N GLU A 89 3.21 23.38 9.03
CA GLU A 89 2.95 23.30 7.58
C GLU A 89 4.23 23.03 6.76
N ALA A 90 5.05 22.12 7.23
CA ALA A 90 6.38 21.86 6.72
C ALA A 90 6.47 21.03 5.40
N ILE A 91 5.44 20.95 4.57
CA ILE A 91 5.44 20.08 3.37
C ILE A 91 5.30 20.94 2.12
N LEU A 92 6.43 21.23 1.48
CA LEU A 92 6.42 21.69 0.09
C LEU A 92 6.05 20.48 -0.77
N ARG A 93 5.04 20.62 -1.62
CA ARG A 93 4.77 19.68 -2.70
C ARG A 93 5.36 20.27 -3.96
N GLU A 94 6.43 19.66 -4.43
CA GLU A 94 7.02 19.96 -5.74
C GLU A 94 7.02 18.65 -6.53
N GLU A 95 6.41 18.66 -7.72
CA GLU A 95 6.59 17.65 -8.77
C GLU A 95 6.63 16.18 -8.29
N GLY A 96 5.56 15.72 -7.61
CA GLY A 96 5.46 14.32 -7.19
C GLY A 96 6.39 13.92 -6.03
N THR A 97 6.92 14.89 -5.27
CA THR A 97 7.72 14.63 -4.07
C THR A 97 7.06 15.21 -2.82
N VAL A 98 6.98 14.41 -1.76
CA VAL A 98 6.58 14.84 -0.41
C VAL A 98 7.86 15.13 0.39
N PHE A 99 8.04 16.38 0.82
CA PHE A 99 9.13 16.74 1.73
C PHE A 99 8.68 16.60 3.18
N VAL A 100 9.23 15.63 3.92
CA VAL A 100 9.00 15.52 5.38
C VAL A 100 10.12 16.24 6.11
N ARG A 101 9.73 17.20 6.96
CA ARG A 101 10.67 17.90 7.83
C ARG A 101 10.74 17.26 9.21
N LEU A 102 11.92 16.78 9.57
CA LEU A 102 12.19 16.21 10.90
C LEU A 102 12.94 17.23 11.75
N GLY A 103 12.42 17.51 12.95
CA GLY A 103 13.06 18.39 13.93
C GLY A 103 14.33 17.76 14.50
N HIS A 104 15.27 18.61 14.91
CA HIS A 104 16.55 18.19 15.49
C HIS A 104 16.43 17.42 16.83
N GLN A 105 15.24 17.32 17.41
CA GLN A 105 14.95 16.59 18.64
C GLN A 105 14.45 15.15 18.37
N HIS A 106 14.45 14.70 17.12
CA HIS A 106 14.07 13.35 16.69
C HIS A 106 15.30 12.56 16.25
N ASP A 107 16.30 12.45 17.12
CA ASP A 107 17.46 11.59 16.89
C ASP A 107 17.11 10.09 17.02
N ASP A 108 15.90 9.78 17.50
CA ASP A 108 15.34 8.44 17.50
C ASP A 108 14.73 8.08 16.13
N LEU A 109 15.37 7.12 15.45
CA LEU A 109 14.95 6.57 14.18
C LEU A 109 13.51 6.02 14.22
N GLN A 110 13.08 5.41 15.32
CA GLN A 110 11.77 4.76 15.43
C GLN A 110 10.64 5.80 15.33
N LYS A 111 10.76 6.86 16.13
CA LYS A 111 9.86 8.01 16.10
C LYS A 111 9.89 8.71 14.75
N ALA A 112 11.08 8.98 14.22
CA ALA A 112 11.24 9.64 12.94
C ALA A 112 10.58 8.85 11.80
N LEU A 113 10.75 7.52 11.79
CA LEU A 113 10.17 6.62 10.80
C LEU A 113 8.64 6.62 10.89
N ALA A 114 8.08 6.44 12.09
CA ALA A 114 6.64 6.43 12.32
C ALA A 114 5.96 7.73 11.87
N LEU A 115 6.52 8.88 12.25
CA LEU A 115 5.97 10.18 11.88
C LEU A 115 6.13 10.46 10.38
N ALA A 116 7.28 10.11 9.80
CA ALA A 116 7.52 10.31 8.37
C ALA A 116 6.60 9.45 7.49
N MET A 117 6.39 8.19 7.86
CA MET A 117 5.47 7.30 7.15
C MET A 117 4.03 7.78 7.25
N LEU A 118 3.58 8.21 8.43
CA LEU A 118 2.24 8.77 8.60
C LEU A 118 2.02 10.02 7.76
N LEU A 119 2.97 10.97 7.82
CA LEU A 119 2.91 12.20 7.03
C LEU A 119 2.90 11.89 5.54
N PHE A 120 3.74 10.95 5.10
CA PHE A 120 3.77 10.49 3.73
C PHE A 120 2.42 9.91 3.29
N CYS A 121 1.83 9.01 4.08
CA CYS A 121 0.50 8.45 3.78
C CYS A 121 -0.55 9.55 3.66
N SER A 122 -0.60 10.47 4.63
CA SER A 122 -1.60 11.55 4.67
C SER A 122 -1.58 12.49 3.46
N LYS A 123 -0.48 12.48 2.68
CA LYS A 123 -0.29 13.37 1.52
C LYS A 123 -0.24 12.63 0.19
N SER A 124 0.24 11.39 0.16
CA SER A 124 0.45 10.63 -1.07
C SER A 124 -0.65 9.62 -1.37
N LEU A 125 -1.29 9.08 -0.33
CA LEU A 125 -2.24 7.98 -0.44
C LEU A 125 -3.61 8.49 -0.87
N ILE A 126 -4.16 7.91 -1.94
CA ILE A 126 -5.48 8.21 -2.53
C ILE A 126 -5.76 9.72 -2.66
N GLN A 127 -4.72 10.47 -3.04
CA GLN A 127 -4.66 11.92 -2.91
C GLN A 127 -5.85 12.65 -3.52
N ILE A 128 -6.25 12.26 -4.74
CA ILE A 128 -7.29 12.92 -5.52
C ILE A 128 -8.68 12.67 -4.90
N SER A 129 -8.83 11.55 -4.19
CA SER A 129 -10.10 11.10 -3.65
C SER A 129 -10.45 11.74 -2.31
N ARG A 130 -9.45 12.17 -1.53
CA ARG A 130 -9.62 12.67 -0.16
C ARG A 130 -10.74 13.70 0.03
N PRO A 131 -10.95 14.69 -0.87
CA PRO A 131 -12.03 15.66 -0.71
C PRO A 131 -13.44 15.04 -0.72
N TYR A 132 -13.59 13.85 -1.28
CA TYR A 132 -14.87 13.15 -1.46
C TYR A 132 -15.13 12.07 -0.41
N LEU A 133 -14.25 11.92 0.58
CA LEU A 133 -14.31 10.87 1.60
C LEU A 133 -14.57 11.46 2.97
N SER A 134 -15.15 10.67 3.88
CA SER A 134 -15.31 11.09 5.28
C SER A 134 -13.95 11.22 5.97
N ASN A 135 -13.82 12.18 6.89
CA ASN A 135 -12.57 12.43 7.61
C ASN A 135 -12.08 11.19 8.38
N SER A 136 -13.00 10.43 8.97
CA SER A 136 -12.71 9.18 9.68
C SER A 136 -12.22 8.09 8.73
N LEU A 137 -12.79 7.97 7.51
CA LEU A 137 -12.31 7.03 6.49
C LEU A 137 -10.90 7.39 6.02
N VAL A 138 -10.67 8.67 5.68
CA VAL A 138 -9.35 9.17 5.27
C VAL A 138 -8.30 8.91 6.35
N ARG A 139 -8.62 9.22 7.61
CA ARG A 139 -7.70 9.02 8.73
C ARG A 139 -7.42 7.53 8.98
N SER A 140 -8.44 6.69 8.89
CA SER A 140 -8.29 5.23 9.06
C SER A 140 -7.40 4.63 7.97
N VAL A 141 -7.57 5.08 6.72
CA VAL A 141 -6.68 4.70 5.61
C VAL A 141 -5.22 5.07 5.90
N ASP A 142 -4.98 6.29 6.41
CA ASP A 142 -3.64 6.73 6.80
C ASP A 142 -3.02 5.86 7.90
N LEU A 143 -3.80 5.55 8.95
CA LEU A 143 -3.32 4.77 10.09
C LEU A 143 -3.01 3.32 9.70
N VAL A 144 -3.94 2.65 9.00
CA VAL A 144 -3.78 1.24 8.60
C VAL A 144 -2.65 1.06 7.61
N THR A 145 -2.54 1.94 6.61
CA THR A 145 -1.42 1.87 5.66
C THR A 145 -0.08 2.17 6.35
N THR A 146 -0.04 3.13 7.28
CA THR A 146 1.19 3.42 8.05
C THR A 146 1.60 2.23 8.91
N LYS A 147 0.65 1.60 9.62
CA LYS A 147 0.90 0.37 10.39
C LYS A 147 1.49 -0.72 9.51
N LYS A 148 0.91 -0.94 8.32
CA LYS A 148 1.40 -1.91 7.32
C LYS A 148 2.83 -1.58 6.85
N MET A 149 3.11 -0.32 6.52
CA MET A 149 4.44 0.16 6.12
C MET A 149 5.50 -0.08 7.20
N LEU A 150 5.17 0.23 8.45
CA LEU A 150 6.07 0.05 9.58
C LEU A 150 6.33 -1.43 9.84
N ASN A 151 5.30 -2.27 9.78
CA ASN A 151 5.44 -3.71 9.94
C ASN A 151 6.35 -4.33 8.86
N GLU A 152 6.20 -3.90 7.60
CA GLU A 152 7.08 -4.34 6.50
C GLU A 152 8.51 -3.81 6.59
N SER A 153 8.73 -2.69 7.29
CA SER A 153 10.06 -2.11 7.44
C SER A 153 11.01 -2.98 8.28
N ASN A 154 10.46 -3.86 9.13
CA ASN A 154 11.18 -4.68 10.11
C ASN A 154 12.07 -3.85 11.08
N GLU A 155 11.78 -2.57 11.24
CA GLU A 155 12.48 -1.70 12.19
C GLU A 155 11.93 -1.91 13.60
N LYS A 156 12.76 -2.45 14.50
CA LYS A 156 12.35 -2.76 15.87
C LYS A 156 11.88 -1.50 16.61
N GLY A 157 10.72 -1.58 17.24
CA GLY A 157 10.14 -0.53 18.08
C GLY A 157 9.43 0.59 17.32
N SER A 158 9.50 0.65 15.99
CA SER A 158 8.80 1.71 15.23
C SER A 158 7.28 1.47 15.18
N VAL A 159 6.86 0.20 15.10
CA VAL A 159 5.45 -0.20 15.21
C VAL A 159 4.93 0.09 16.62
N ASP A 160 5.64 -0.32 17.67
CA ASP A 160 5.23 -0.09 19.07
C ASP A 160 5.08 1.40 19.36
N TYR A 161 6.07 2.21 18.95
CA TYR A 161 6.00 3.66 19.06
C TYR A 161 4.74 4.21 18.36
N PHE A 162 4.48 3.78 17.13
CA PHE A 162 3.32 4.24 16.35
C PHE A 162 2.00 3.86 17.02
N LEU A 163 1.87 2.62 17.48
CA LEU A 163 0.66 2.15 18.16
C LEU A 163 0.39 2.97 19.42
N ASP A 164 1.40 3.15 20.28
CA ASP A 164 1.21 3.80 21.58
C ASP A 164 1.08 5.32 21.52
N ASN A 165 1.80 5.96 20.60
CA ASN A 165 1.93 7.42 20.58
C ASN A 165 1.07 8.11 19.53
N VAL A 166 0.61 7.37 18.52
CA VAL A 166 -0.17 7.89 17.39
C VAL A 166 -1.52 7.19 17.30
N MET A 167 -1.55 5.91 16.94
CA MET A 167 -2.78 5.21 16.59
C MET A 167 -3.75 5.10 17.78
N ARG A 168 -3.24 4.79 18.98
CA ARG A 168 -4.04 4.71 20.20
C ARG A 168 -4.79 6.01 20.49
N LYS A 169 -4.15 7.17 20.31
CA LYS A 169 -4.78 8.47 20.56
C LYS A 169 -5.97 8.70 19.63
N ASP A 170 -5.85 8.36 18.36
CA ASP A 170 -6.95 8.55 17.41
C ASP A 170 -8.10 7.58 17.69
N ILE A 171 -7.78 6.33 18.01
CA ILE A 171 -8.75 5.26 18.30
C ILE A 171 -9.50 5.47 19.62
N GLU A 172 -8.85 6.04 20.63
CA GLU A 172 -9.48 6.36 21.91
C GLU A 172 -10.38 7.60 21.83
N ASN A 173 -10.03 8.55 20.96
CA ASN A 173 -10.80 9.79 20.77
C ASN A 173 -11.97 9.63 19.80
N ASP A 174 -11.92 8.67 18.89
CA ASP A 174 -12.92 8.51 17.83
C ASP A 174 -13.24 7.01 17.57
N VAL A 175 -14.46 6.63 17.95
CA VAL A 175 -14.98 5.27 17.80
C VAL A 175 -15.15 4.89 16.33
N GLU A 176 -15.44 5.84 15.44
CA GLU A 176 -15.60 5.58 14.01
C GLU A 176 -14.25 5.26 13.36
N ILE A 177 -13.18 5.97 13.75
CA ILE A 177 -11.81 5.65 13.31
C ILE A 177 -11.41 4.25 13.79
N LYS A 178 -11.72 3.91 15.05
CA LYS A 178 -11.46 2.57 15.59
C LYS A 178 -12.11 1.48 14.76
N ASP A 179 -13.41 1.60 14.52
CA ASP A 179 -14.20 0.62 13.77
C ASP A 179 -13.68 0.46 12.33
N LYS A 180 -13.46 1.57 11.62
CA LYS A 180 -12.92 1.55 10.25
C LYS A 180 -11.51 0.96 10.19
N CYS A 181 -10.64 1.25 11.15
CA CYS A 181 -9.32 0.63 11.24
C CYS A 181 -9.42 -0.89 11.38
N GLN A 182 -10.28 -1.39 12.27
CA GLN A 182 -10.49 -2.82 12.48
C GLN A 182 -11.03 -3.51 11.22
N LYS A 183 -12.01 -2.90 10.55
CA LYS A 183 -12.55 -3.38 9.28
C LYS A 183 -11.49 -3.47 8.20
N MET A 184 -10.70 -2.40 8.01
CA MET A 184 -9.64 -2.39 7.00
C MET A 184 -8.53 -3.42 7.28
N GLU A 185 -8.21 -3.70 8.55
CA GLU A 185 -7.28 -4.78 8.91
C GLU A 185 -7.83 -6.16 8.50
N VAL A 186 -9.12 -6.42 8.71
CA VAL A 186 -9.79 -7.64 8.22
C VAL A 186 -9.77 -7.72 6.70
N LEU A 187 -10.03 -6.61 6.00
CA LEU A 187 -9.94 -6.55 4.55
C LEU A 187 -8.51 -6.81 4.04
N ASP A 188 -7.49 -6.33 4.75
CA ASP A 188 -6.09 -6.55 4.36
C ASP A 188 -5.68 -8.02 4.52
N ASP A 189 -6.13 -8.68 5.59
CA ASP A 189 -5.94 -10.11 5.80
C ASP A 189 -6.54 -10.95 4.65
N GLN A 190 -7.66 -10.49 4.07
CA GLN A 190 -8.29 -11.10 2.89
C GLN A 190 -7.75 -10.59 1.55
N GLY A 191 -6.81 -9.64 1.57
CA GLY A 191 -6.23 -8.99 0.38
C GLY A 191 -7.15 -8.02 -0.36
N LEU A 192 -8.29 -7.64 0.22
CA LEU A 192 -9.26 -6.71 -0.38
C LEU A 192 -8.91 -5.24 -0.13
N TYR A 193 -8.13 -4.93 0.92
CA TYR A 193 -7.82 -3.55 1.30
C TYR A 193 -7.16 -2.74 0.19
N SER A 194 -5.97 -3.14 -0.28
CA SER A 194 -5.27 -2.41 -1.35
C SER A 194 -5.86 -2.68 -2.74
N ARG A 195 -6.15 -3.95 -3.04
CA ARG A 195 -6.55 -4.42 -4.37
C ARG A 195 -7.96 -3.98 -4.77
N VAL A 196 -8.84 -3.76 -3.80
CA VAL A 196 -10.24 -3.39 -4.05
C VAL A 196 -10.59 -2.06 -3.41
N LEU A 197 -10.53 -1.95 -2.08
CA LEU A 197 -11.00 -0.74 -1.38
C LEU A 197 -10.24 0.50 -1.85
N LEU A 198 -8.92 0.54 -1.67
CA LEU A 198 -8.14 1.73 -2.03
C LEU A 198 -8.17 2.00 -3.54
N ARG A 199 -8.25 0.95 -4.36
CA ARG A 199 -8.38 1.11 -5.82
C ARG A 199 -9.66 1.82 -6.20
N GLU A 200 -10.82 1.35 -5.71
CA GLU A 200 -12.10 1.98 -6.03
C GLU A 200 -12.23 3.38 -5.43
N LEU A 201 -11.67 3.61 -4.23
CA LEU A 201 -11.59 4.98 -3.69
C LEU A 201 -10.72 5.86 -4.61
N GLN A 202 -9.62 5.35 -5.16
CA GLN A 202 -8.78 6.10 -6.10
C GLN A 202 -9.50 6.39 -7.43
N GLU A 203 -10.26 5.45 -7.98
CA GLU A 203 -11.05 5.66 -9.19
C GLU A 203 -12.22 6.64 -8.95
N LEU A 204 -12.89 6.56 -7.79
CA LEU A 204 -13.89 7.53 -7.36
C LEU A 204 -13.36 8.97 -7.44
N GLY A 205 -12.16 9.20 -6.91
CA GLY A 205 -11.50 10.50 -6.99
C GLY A 205 -11.22 10.95 -8.41
N ARG A 206 -10.85 10.04 -9.31
CA ARG A 206 -10.61 10.37 -10.74
C ARG A 206 -11.89 10.73 -11.47
N ASP A 207 -12.99 10.04 -11.19
CA ASP A 207 -14.31 10.30 -11.79
C ASP A 207 -14.91 11.64 -11.31
N LEU A 208 -14.57 12.05 -10.08
CA LEU A 208 -15.11 13.25 -9.46
C LEU A 208 -14.25 14.49 -9.66
N TYR A 209 -12.93 14.38 -9.70
CA TYR A 209 -12.06 15.54 -9.80
C TYR A 209 -12.26 16.30 -11.15
N PRO A 210 -12.34 17.65 -11.15
CA PRO A 210 -12.18 18.61 -10.05
C PRO A 210 -13.50 19.12 -9.43
N LYS A 211 -14.58 18.33 -9.44
CA LYS A 211 -15.91 18.75 -8.92
C LYS A 211 -15.86 19.07 -7.43
N THR A 212 -16.73 19.97 -6.98
CA THR A 212 -16.92 20.25 -5.55
C THR A 212 -17.59 19.06 -4.85
N PRO A 213 -17.08 18.59 -3.70
CA PRO A 213 -17.72 17.52 -2.92
C PRO A 213 -19.12 17.91 -2.44
N ALA A 214 -20.11 17.03 -2.64
CA ALA A 214 -21.47 17.23 -2.14
C ALA A 214 -21.75 16.49 -0.82
N GLY A 215 -20.87 15.57 -0.41
CA GLY A 215 -20.95 14.79 0.83
C GLY A 215 -21.60 13.42 0.64
N THR A 216 -22.41 13.23 -0.40
CA THR A 216 -23.05 11.95 -0.73
C THR A 216 -22.03 10.89 -1.16
N GLU A 217 -20.90 11.32 -1.71
CA GLU A 217 -19.77 10.49 -2.13
C GLU A 217 -19.05 9.87 -0.93
N ALA A 218 -18.99 10.61 0.18
CA ALA A 218 -18.43 10.12 1.43
C ALA A 218 -19.29 9.01 2.02
N THR A 219 -20.61 9.20 2.05
CA THR A 219 -21.57 8.17 2.48
C THR A 219 -21.46 6.92 1.63
N GLU A 220 -21.41 7.05 0.30
CA GLU A 220 -21.27 5.90 -0.59
C GLU A 220 -19.94 5.14 -0.37
N SER A 221 -18.86 5.85 -0.05
CA SER A 221 -17.57 5.25 0.27
C SER A 221 -17.56 4.48 1.59
N ASP A 222 -18.30 4.97 2.58
CA ASP A 222 -18.49 4.29 3.87
C ASP A 222 -19.40 3.05 3.70
N GLU A 223 -20.49 3.16 2.94
CA GLU A 223 -21.33 1.99 2.57
C GLU A 223 -20.53 0.94 1.79
N PHE A 224 -19.60 1.38 0.95
CA PHE A 224 -18.73 0.49 0.20
C PHE A 224 -17.78 -0.31 1.10
N LEU A 225 -17.24 0.31 2.16
CA LEU A 225 -16.45 -0.40 3.16
C LEU A 225 -17.29 -1.50 3.84
N GLU A 226 -18.53 -1.20 4.21
CA GLU A 226 -19.44 -2.20 4.81
C GLU A 226 -19.75 -3.35 3.85
N PHE A 227 -19.99 -3.05 2.58
CA PHE A 227 -20.19 -4.06 1.54
C PHE A 227 -19.00 -5.02 1.43
N LEU A 228 -17.77 -4.48 1.42
CA LEU A 228 -16.57 -5.32 1.39
C LEU A 228 -16.42 -6.16 2.66
N MET A 229 -16.82 -5.63 3.82
CA MET A 229 -16.81 -6.38 5.07
C MET A 229 -17.72 -7.59 5.02
N GLN A 230 -18.93 -7.45 4.48
CA GLN A 230 -19.85 -8.59 4.30
C GLN A 230 -19.22 -9.71 3.47
N ILE A 231 -18.47 -9.35 2.42
CA ILE A 231 -17.74 -10.33 1.59
C ILE A 231 -16.56 -10.94 2.34
N ALA A 232 -15.83 -10.15 3.12
CA ALA A 232 -14.63 -10.60 3.83
C ALA A 232 -14.94 -11.52 5.02
N THR A 233 -16.07 -11.33 5.68
CA THR A 233 -16.44 -12.06 6.91
C THR A 233 -17.50 -13.13 6.70
N LYS A 234 -17.97 -13.35 5.46
CA LYS A 234 -18.97 -14.37 5.17
C LYS A 234 -18.53 -15.76 5.62
N SER A 235 -19.49 -16.55 6.09
CA SER A 235 -19.27 -17.98 6.31
C SER A 235 -19.27 -18.75 4.99
N PRO A 236 -18.68 -19.96 4.95
CA PRO A 236 -18.95 -20.91 3.87
C PRO A 236 -20.46 -21.07 3.69
N ASP A 237 -20.93 -21.11 2.44
CA ASP A 237 -22.34 -21.26 2.04
C ASP A 237 -23.31 -20.14 2.42
N GLU A 238 -22.81 -19.08 3.08
CA GLU A 238 -23.59 -17.86 3.28
C GLU A 238 -23.72 -17.09 1.96
N ASP A 239 -24.96 -16.82 1.54
CA ASP A 239 -25.24 -15.96 0.41
C ASP A 239 -25.12 -14.49 0.84
N VAL A 240 -24.21 -13.77 0.19
CA VAL A 240 -24.02 -12.32 0.39
C VAL A 240 -24.20 -11.59 -0.93
N GLU A 241 -24.57 -10.32 -0.87
CA GLU A 241 -24.59 -9.43 -2.03
C GLU A 241 -23.16 -9.39 -2.64
N LEU A 242 -23.06 -9.63 -3.94
CA LEU A 242 -21.79 -9.56 -4.67
C LEU A 242 -21.81 -8.47 -5.75
N PHE A 243 -22.77 -7.56 -5.68
CA PHE A 243 -22.88 -6.43 -6.59
C PHE A 243 -23.17 -5.16 -5.79
N PHE A 244 -22.21 -4.24 -5.77
CA PHE A 244 -22.38 -2.91 -5.20
C PHE A 244 -22.67 -1.95 -6.33
N LYS A 245 -23.91 -1.44 -6.36
CA LYS A 245 -24.36 -0.50 -7.39
C LYS A 245 -24.88 0.77 -6.76
N LYS A 246 -24.02 1.79 -6.73
CA LYS A 246 -24.38 3.14 -6.34
C LYS A 246 -23.96 4.12 -7.44
N ASN A 247 -23.96 5.42 -7.16
CA ASN A 247 -23.84 6.44 -8.21
C ASN A 247 -22.44 6.45 -8.83
N TRP A 248 -21.42 6.32 -8.01
CA TRP A 248 -20.03 6.49 -8.42
C TRP A 248 -19.30 5.14 -8.49
N ILE A 249 -19.45 4.32 -7.46
CA ILE A 249 -18.89 2.97 -7.31
C ILE A 249 -19.91 1.94 -7.79
N ARG A 250 -19.55 1.25 -8.86
CA ARG A 250 -20.36 0.20 -9.49
C ARG A 250 -19.49 -1.03 -9.74
N ILE A 251 -19.41 -1.91 -8.76
CA ILE A 251 -18.52 -3.09 -8.82
C ILE A 251 -19.25 -4.38 -8.51
N ALA A 252 -18.79 -5.48 -9.11
CA ALA A 252 -19.25 -6.82 -8.76
C ALA A 252 -18.09 -7.76 -8.39
N PHE A 253 -18.42 -8.84 -7.70
CA PHE A 253 -17.51 -9.93 -7.38
C PHE A 253 -17.94 -11.23 -8.05
N ILE A 254 -16.95 -11.98 -8.53
CA ILE A 254 -17.08 -13.37 -8.94
C ILE A 254 -16.17 -14.21 -8.06
N LEU A 255 -16.77 -14.97 -7.13
CA LEU A 255 -16.03 -15.87 -6.25
C LEU A 255 -15.93 -17.26 -6.91
N VAL A 256 -14.70 -17.66 -7.23
CA VAL A 256 -14.37 -18.97 -7.82
C VAL A 256 -13.97 -19.91 -6.70
N ALA A 257 -14.97 -20.47 -6.01
CA ALA A 257 -14.76 -21.32 -4.82
C ALA A 257 -15.15 -22.79 -5.02
N ARG A 258 -16.03 -23.11 -5.98
CA ARG A 258 -16.61 -24.45 -6.14
C ARG A 258 -16.05 -25.15 -7.36
N ALA A 259 -14.98 -25.94 -7.15
CA ALA A 259 -14.39 -26.76 -8.21
C ALA A 259 -15.40 -27.75 -8.82
N GLU A 260 -16.36 -28.23 -8.02
CA GLU A 260 -17.48 -29.09 -8.44
C GLU A 260 -18.34 -28.42 -9.52
N VAL A 261 -18.68 -27.13 -9.37
CA VAL A 261 -19.47 -26.39 -10.36
C VAL A 261 -18.74 -26.32 -11.70
N ILE A 262 -17.41 -26.20 -11.66
CA ILE A 262 -16.58 -26.20 -12.87
C ILE A 262 -16.52 -27.61 -13.47
N ALA A 263 -16.37 -28.64 -12.64
CA ALA A 263 -16.35 -30.02 -13.10
C ALA A 263 -17.67 -30.44 -13.79
N GLU A 264 -18.80 -30.01 -13.25
CA GLU A 264 -20.13 -30.35 -13.77
C GLU A 264 -20.57 -29.49 -14.97
N ARG A 265 -20.31 -28.16 -14.91
CA ARG A 265 -20.93 -27.18 -15.81
C ARG A 265 -19.92 -26.36 -16.60
N GLY A 266 -18.62 -26.62 -16.42
CA GLY A 266 -17.54 -25.83 -17.00
C GLY A 266 -17.54 -24.37 -16.54
N PHE A 267 -17.03 -23.48 -17.38
CA PHE A 267 -16.95 -22.04 -17.08
C PHE A 267 -18.23 -21.26 -17.41
N THR A 268 -19.19 -21.87 -18.10
CA THR A 268 -20.43 -21.22 -18.58
C THR A 268 -21.20 -20.46 -17.49
N PRO A 269 -21.39 -20.99 -16.26
CA PRO A 269 -22.09 -20.25 -15.21
C PRO A 269 -21.41 -18.93 -14.83
N TYR A 270 -20.08 -18.91 -14.83
CA TYR A 270 -19.29 -17.72 -14.49
C TYR A 270 -19.36 -16.67 -15.60
N ILE A 271 -19.28 -17.09 -16.86
CA ILE A 271 -19.45 -16.20 -18.01
C ILE A 271 -20.84 -15.58 -18.05
N ARG A 272 -21.90 -16.38 -17.86
CA ARG A 272 -23.28 -15.86 -17.78
C ARG A 272 -23.47 -14.87 -16.64
N ARG A 273 -22.80 -15.09 -15.50
CA ARG A 273 -22.82 -14.14 -14.39
C ARG A 273 -22.12 -12.84 -14.77
N LEU A 274 -20.97 -12.89 -15.44
CA LEU A 274 -20.26 -11.70 -15.95
C LEU A 274 -21.11 -10.92 -16.96
N GLU A 275 -21.76 -11.59 -17.91
CA GLU A 275 -22.72 -10.98 -18.85
C GLU A 275 -23.87 -10.28 -18.11
N LYS A 276 -24.40 -10.90 -17.03
CA LYS A 276 -25.42 -10.27 -16.19
C LYS A 276 -24.87 -9.01 -15.52
N GLN A 277 -23.67 -9.05 -14.93
CA GLN A 277 -23.07 -7.89 -14.27
C GLN A 277 -22.81 -6.72 -15.25
N GLN A 278 -22.40 -7.04 -16.48
CA GLN A 278 -22.25 -6.05 -17.55
C GLN A 278 -23.58 -5.37 -17.86
N ARG A 279 -24.66 -6.15 -18.07
CA ARG A 279 -26.02 -5.61 -18.32
C ARG A 279 -26.54 -4.79 -17.15
N ASP A 280 -26.24 -5.22 -15.93
CA ASP A 280 -26.66 -4.54 -14.70
C ASP A 280 -25.85 -3.25 -14.43
N GLY A 281 -24.79 -2.99 -15.22
CA GLY A 281 -24.04 -1.74 -15.24
C GLY A 281 -22.81 -1.71 -14.31
N ALA A 282 -22.25 -2.87 -13.98
CA ALA A 282 -20.98 -2.97 -13.25
C ALA A 282 -19.83 -2.40 -14.11
N LYS A 283 -19.12 -1.39 -13.60
CA LYS A 283 -17.91 -0.84 -14.23
C LYS A 283 -16.72 -1.78 -14.09
N THR A 284 -16.53 -2.33 -12.89
CA THR A 284 -15.43 -3.23 -12.55
C THR A 284 -15.99 -4.53 -12.01
N VAL A 285 -15.41 -5.66 -12.39
CA VAL A 285 -15.63 -6.94 -11.73
C VAL A 285 -14.32 -7.49 -11.17
N TYR A 286 -14.36 -7.86 -9.90
CA TYR A 286 -13.26 -8.54 -9.21
C TYR A 286 -13.50 -10.04 -9.23
N ILE A 287 -12.66 -10.76 -9.97
CA ILE A 287 -12.72 -12.21 -10.07
C ILE A 287 -11.70 -12.79 -9.08
N HIS A 288 -12.19 -13.45 -8.04
CA HIS A 288 -11.39 -13.90 -6.91
C HIS A 288 -11.35 -15.42 -6.84
N GLY A 289 -10.17 -15.99 -6.58
CA GLY A 289 -9.97 -17.43 -6.39
C GLY A 289 -8.90 -17.71 -5.35
N MET A 290 -8.95 -18.91 -4.77
CA MET A 290 -7.98 -19.38 -3.79
C MET A 290 -7.49 -20.79 -4.17
N THR A 291 -6.30 -21.16 -3.68
CA THR A 291 -5.73 -22.51 -3.80
C THR A 291 -5.83 -23.08 -5.21
N ASP A 292 -6.57 -24.17 -5.38
CA ASP A 292 -6.67 -24.92 -6.63
C ASP A 292 -7.51 -24.20 -7.68
N ASN A 293 -8.30 -23.19 -7.26
CA ASN A 293 -9.14 -22.41 -8.16
C ASN A 293 -8.38 -21.28 -8.86
N ILE A 294 -7.11 -21.04 -8.53
CA ILE A 294 -6.32 -19.94 -9.13
C ILE A 294 -6.28 -20.05 -10.66
N GLY A 295 -6.03 -21.26 -11.19
CA GLY A 295 -6.00 -21.49 -12.63
C GLY A 295 -7.35 -21.24 -13.30
N TYR A 296 -8.44 -21.67 -12.65
CA TYR A 296 -9.79 -21.44 -13.13
C TYR A 296 -10.17 -19.96 -13.14
N THR A 297 -9.78 -19.21 -12.11
CA THR A 297 -9.99 -17.75 -12.06
C THR A 297 -9.33 -17.04 -13.23
N GLN A 298 -8.08 -17.40 -13.57
CA GLN A 298 -7.40 -16.85 -14.75
C GLN A 298 -8.16 -17.20 -16.02
N LYS A 299 -8.56 -18.46 -16.18
CA LYS A 299 -9.24 -18.90 -17.39
C LYS A 299 -10.61 -18.25 -17.59
N ILE A 300 -11.36 -18.02 -16.52
CA ILE A 300 -12.65 -17.30 -16.57
C ILE A 300 -12.44 -15.86 -17.08
N ALA A 301 -11.42 -15.16 -16.58
CA ALA A 301 -11.12 -13.79 -17.00
C ALA A 301 -10.70 -13.73 -18.48
N GLU A 302 -9.85 -14.65 -18.93
CA GLU A 302 -9.42 -14.78 -20.32
C GLU A 302 -10.61 -15.03 -21.25
N LEU A 303 -11.47 -16.00 -20.91
CA LEU A 303 -12.68 -16.31 -21.69
C LEU A 303 -13.65 -15.13 -21.76
N ALA A 304 -13.77 -14.36 -20.68
CA ALA A 304 -14.60 -13.15 -20.65
C ALA A 304 -14.04 -12.05 -21.57
N GLN A 305 -12.72 -11.88 -21.59
CA GLN A 305 -12.03 -10.96 -22.50
C GLN A 305 -12.15 -11.40 -23.96
N GLU A 306 -11.95 -12.69 -24.26
CA GLU A 306 -12.15 -13.27 -25.61
C GLU A 306 -13.58 -13.06 -26.13
N LYS A 307 -14.58 -13.07 -25.23
CA LYS A 307 -15.98 -12.78 -25.54
C LYS A 307 -16.31 -11.29 -25.67
N GLY A 308 -15.33 -10.40 -25.47
CA GLY A 308 -15.53 -8.95 -25.57
C GLY A 308 -16.30 -8.32 -24.42
N LEU A 309 -16.44 -9.00 -23.27
CA LEU A 309 -17.15 -8.47 -22.11
C LEU A 309 -16.39 -7.31 -21.44
N GLY A 310 -15.08 -7.22 -21.67
CA GLY A 310 -14.21 -6.24 -21.02
C GLY A 310 -12.74 -6.60 -21.18
N SER A 311 -11.90 -6.05 -20.29
CA SER A 311 -10.46 -6.25 -20.31
C SER A 311 -9.90 -6.56 -18.93
N ILE A 312 -8.91 -7.45 -18.87
CA ILE A 312 -8.11 -7.67 -17.67
C ILE A 312 -7.21 -6.46 -17.47
N VAL A 313 -7.41 -5.73 -16.37
CA VAL A 313 -6.59 -4.57 -16.01
C VAL A 313 -5.39 -5.01 -15.18
N GLN A 314 -5.63 -5.90 -14.22
CA GLN A 314 -4.61 -6.32 -13.28
C GLN A 314 -4.85 -7.73 -12.78
N ILE A 315 -3.75 -8.48 -12.65
CA ILE A 315 -3.74 -9.81 -12.01
C ILE A 315 -2.85 -9.73 -10.79
N SER A 316 -3.43 -9.94 -9.61
CA SER A 316 -2.69 -9.93 -8.35
C SER A 316 -2.71 -11.31 -7.70
N LYS A 317 -1.54 -11.93 -7.56
CA LYS A 317 -1.35 -13.19 -6.81
C LYS A 317 -0.73 -12.87 -5.46
N PHE A 318 -1.31 -13.42 -4.39
CA PHE A 318 -0.90 -13.10 -3.02
C PHE A 318 -1.18 -14.26 -2.07
N LYS A 319 -0.85 -14.09 -0.79
CA LYS A 319 -1.20 -15.03 0.27
C LYS A 319 -2.25 -14.36 1.16
N THR A 320 -3.38 -15.02 1.36
CA THR A 320 -4.45 -14.58 2.25
C THR A 320 -4.44 -15.41 3.53
N ARG A 321 -4.85 -14.82 4.65
CA ARG A 321 -5.00 -15.51 5.93
C ARG A 321 -6.43 -16.03 6.03
N VAL A 322 -6.59 -17.35 6.12
CA VAL A 322 -7.89 -17.95 6.44
C VAL A 322 -8.14 -17.95 7.94
N ILE A 323 -9.39 -18.20 8.36
CA ILE A 323 -9.85 -18.26 9.75
C ILE A 323 -8.96 -19.18 10.62
N SER A 324 -8.40 -20.26 10.05
CA SER A 324 -7.48 -21.17 10.75
C SER A 324 -6.08 -20.58 11.02
N GLY A 325 -5.82 -19.33 10.61
CA GLY A 325 -4.52 -18.66 10.72
C GLY A 325 -3.50 -19.07 9.65
N ARG A 326 -3.82 -20.07 8.82
CA ARG A 326 -2.95 -20.53 7.72
C ARG A 326 -2.94 -19.51 6.58
N LEU A 327 -1.76 -19.30 6.01
CA LEU A 327 -1.62 -18.55 4.76
C LEU A 327 -1.86 -19.48 3.58
N ILE A 328 -2.80 -19.11 2.71
CA ILE A 328 -3.10 -19.85 1.48
C ILE A 328 -2.91 -18.94 0.26
N PRO A 329 -2.47 -19.49 -0.89
CA PRO A 329 -2.34 -18.70 -2.11
C PRO A 329 -3.73 -18.28 -2.62
N ALA A 330 -3.81 -17.04 -3.09
CA ALA A 330 -5.01 -16.42 -3.65
C ALA A 330 -4.69 -15.60 -4.89
N ILE A 331 -5.72 -15.35 -5.69
CA ILE A 331 -5.67 -14.50 -6.87
C ILE A 331 -6.88 -13.56 -6.87
N CYS A 332 -6.62 -12.29 -7.17
CA CYS A 332 -7.64 -11.30 -7.46
C CYS A 332 -7.34 -10.72 -8.85
N ILE A 333 -8.30 -10.84 -9.77
CA ILE A 333 -8.22 -10.27 -11.11
C ILE A 333 -9.20 -9.11 -11.17
N THR A 334 -8.67 -7.95 -11.52
CA THR A 334 -9.43 -6.76 -11.82
C THR A 334 -9.82 -6.78 -13.30
N PHE A 335 -11.11 -6.82 -13.56
CA PHE A 335 -11.68 -6.85 -14.91
C PHE A 335 -12.56 -5.63 -15.14
N ASN A 336 -12.19 -4.73 -16.05
CA ASN A 336 -13.03 -3.59 -16.41
C ASN A 336 -14.01 -4.01 -17.50
N MET A 337 -15.30 -3.76 -17.27
CA MET A 337 -16.36 -4.11 -18.21
C MET A 337 -16.45 -3.11 -19.35
N ASN A 338 -16.75 -3.59 -20.54
CA ASN A 338 -17.18 -2.75 -21.66
C ASN A 338 -18.64 -2.39 -21.42
N LEU A 339 -18.92 -1.21 -20.88
CA LEU A 339 -20.29 -0.77 -20.73
C LEU A 339 -20.85 -0.42 -22.12
N GLN A 340 -22.02 -0.96 -22.44
CA GLN A 340 -22.80 -0.45 -23.55
C GLN A 340 -23.38 0.88 -23.09
N GLU A 341 -23.02 1.98 -23.75
CA GLU A 341 -23.74 3.25 -23.59
C GLU A 341 -25.17 2.97 -24.06
N ASN A 342 -26.11 2.99 -23.12
CA ASN A 342 -27.52 3.00 -23.49
C ASN A 342 -27.80 4.42 -23.98
N ASP A 343 -28.00 4.56 -25.29
CA ASP A 343 -28.55 5.77 -25.93
C ASP A 343 -29.91 6.18 -25.33
#